data_AF-A0A3L7XB90-F1
#
_entry.id   AF-A0A3L7XB90-F1
#
_cell.length_a   1.000
_cell.length_b   1.000
_cell.length_c   1.000
_cell.angle_alpha   90.00
_cell.angle_beta   90.00
_cell.angle_gamma   90.00
#
_symmetry.space_group_name_H-M   'P 1'
#
loop_
_entity.id
_entity.type
_entity.pdbx_description
1 polymer ?
#
loop_
_entity_poly.entity_id
_entity_poly.type
_entity_poly.pdbx_seq_one_letter_code
_entity_poly.pdbx_strand_id
1 'polypeptide(L)'
;MPYDRTSILTRADGICSGERREALNIAAASSGSIHDDEKAAELGYKGGLVSGLVHNEQFVPIALDLFGPAWLECGGFSLAYRTPTLDGEPVQAFARVPVAGEAQVEAWSQNDASQRVADGALFLGDTQTPLATRLAASQPAEGRILSDVALGPFGPQRRLHASADVQALMRSTTTEPLDWYFDASPWGAAVASTRSLYRMLEPRAVTRAVDPTGVRVDAGIEIRFSDGPPLVEVEYVVDCETIARGETAKTEVLWLRSVMRDASSGRVVLEQLMEKRWMKGASALYR
;
A
#
# COMPACT_ATOMS: atom_id res chain seq x y z
N MET A 1 20.22 8.75 16.36
CA MET A 1 19.07 9.19 17.18
C MET A 1 18.22 7.96 17.46
N PRO A 2 17.92 7.58 18.71
CA PRO A 2 16.91 6.57 18.95
C PRO A 2 15.60 7.10 18.36
N TYR A 3 14.97 6.31 17.51
CA TYR A 3 13.66 6.64 17.00
C TYR A 3 12.64 6.29 18.07
N ASP A 4 11.90 7.26 18.58
CA ASP A 4 10.86 6.97 19.57
C ASP A 4 9.73 6.23 18.85
N ARG A 5 9.70 4.92 19.04
CA ARG A 5 8.62 4.08 18.54
C ARG A 5 7.49 4.18 19.54
N THR A 6 6.33 4.65 19.10
CA THR A 6 5.10 4.50 19.89
C THR A 6 4.69 3.03 20.02
N SER A 7 5.14 2.17 19.11
CA SER A 7 4.74 0.76 19.03
C SER A 7 5.65 -0.16 19.85
N ILE A 8 5.04 -1.02 20.66
CA ILE A 8 5.74 -2.09 21.38
C ILE A 8 5.93 -3.30 20.45
N LEU A 9 7.18 -3.72 20.24
CA LEU A 9 7.49 -4.90 19.43
C LEU A 9 7.90 -6.09 20.30
N THR A 10 7.45 -7.28 19.92
CA THR A 10 7.84 -8.54 20.56
C THR A 10 8.68 -9.36 19.61
N ARG A 11 9.82 -9.90 20.11
CA ARG A 11 10.64 -10.88 19.38
C ARG A 11 10.62 -12.21 20.10
N ALA A 12 10.13 -13.24 19.44
CA ALA A 12 10.08 -14.62 19.95
C ALA A 12 10.19 -15.60 18.78
N ASP A 13 10.95 -16.69 18.97
CA ASP A 13 11.03 -17.81 18.02
C ASP A 13 11.33 -17.41 16.56
N GLY A 14 12.23 -16.43 16.37
CA GLY A 14 12.60 -15.93 15.04
C GLY A 14 11.51 -15.10 14.36
N ILE A 15 10.53 -14.59 15.11
CA ILE A 15 9.45 -13.72 14.63
C ILE A 15 9.51 -12.40 15.40
N CYS A 16 9.36 -11.29 14.68
CA CYS A 16 9.08 -9.98 15.22
C CYS A 16 7.60 -9.65 14.97
N SER A 17 6.86 -9.26 16.00
CA SER A 17 5.45 -8.87 15.88
C SER A 17 5.19 -7.49 16.47
N GLY A 18 4.30 -6.75 15.84
CA GLY A 18 3.75 -5.50 16.37
C GLY A 18 2.67 -5.74 17.41
N GLU A 19 2.11 -4.66 17.94
CA GLU A 19 0.90 -4.71 18.76
C GLU A 19 -0.30 -5.12 17.92
N ARG A 20 -1.33 -5.62 18.59
CA ARG A 20 -2.65 -5.75 17.98
C ARG A 20 -3.24 -4.36 17.80
N ARG A 21 -3.75 -4.06 16.60
CA ARG A 21 -4.36 -2.79 16.24
C ARG A 21 -5.77 -3.00 15.73
N GLU A 22 -6.69 -2.11 16.13
CA GLU A 22 -8.02 -2.04 15.54
C GLU A 22 -7.92 -1.42 14.14
N ALA A 23 -8.47 -2.12 13.14
CA ALA A 23 -8.48 -1.66 11.77
C ALA A 23 -9.55 -0.56 11.60
N LEU A 24 -9.13 0.70 11.56
CA LEU A 24 -10.03 1.83 11.36
C LEU A 24 -10.38 2.03 9.89
N ASN A 25 -11.66 2.05 9.54
CA ASN A 25 -12.13 2.38 8.21
C ASN A 25 -12.08 3.90 7.96
N ILE A 26 -10.88 4.41 7.71
CA ILE A 26 -10.62 5.82 7.41
C ILE A 26 -11.24 6.29 6.07
N ALA A 27 -11.81 5.38 5.29
CA ALA A 27 -12.40 5.64 3.98
C ALA A 27 -13.92 5.46 3.96
N ALA A 28 -14.58 5.28 5.11
CA ALA A 28 -16.02 5.03 5.23
C ALA A 28 -16.90 6.07 4.51
N ALA A 29 -16.47 7.34 4.49
CA ALA A 29 -17.19 8.42 3.81
C ALA A 29 -17.01 8.42 2.27
N SER A 30 -16.27 7.47 1.70
CA SER A 30 -16.01 7.38 0.25
C SER A 30 -17.18 6.70 -0.46
N SER A 31 -18.29 7.44 -0.62
CA SER A 31 -19.53 6.92 -1.18
C SER A 31 -19.32 6.21 -2.52
N GLY A 32 -19.95 5.03 -2.66
CA GLY A 32 -19.88 4.22 -3.88
C GLY A 32 -18.57 3.41 -4.03
N SER A 33 -17.67 3.46 -3.06
CA SER A 33 -16.50 2.58 -3.01
C SER A 33 -16.78 1.33 -2.17
N ILE A 34 -15.88 0.35 -2.19
CA ILE A 34 -15.97 -0.84 -1.32
C ILE A 34 -15.80 -0.51 0.18
N HIS A 35 -15.37 0.71 0.52
CA HIS A 35 -15.19 1.18 1.89
C HIS A 35 -16.48 1.75 2.49
N ASP A 36 -17.50 2.00 1.67
CA ASP A 36 -18.84 2.45 2.07
C ASP A 36 -19.72 1.24 2.43
N ASP A 37 -20.38 1.29 3.60
CA ASP A 37 -21.23 0.22 4.12
C ASP A 37 -22.35 -0.16 3.16
N GLU A 38 -23.02 0.83 2.56
CA GLU A 38 -24.17 0.58 1.67
C GLU A 38 -23.71 -0.17 0.41
N LYS A 39 -22.63 0.31 -0.21
CA LYS A 39 -22.07 -0.31 -1.41
C LYS A 39 -21.48 -1.70 -1.12
N ALA A 40 -20.83 -1.88 0.03
CA ALA A 40 -20.29 -3.17 0.41
C ALA A 40 -21.41 -4.20 0.67
N ALA A 41 -22.52 -3.79 1.28
CA ALA A 41 -23.69 -4.65 1.50
C ALA A 41 -24.34 -5.13 0.20
N GLU A 42 -24.43 -4.28 -0.84
CA GLU A 42 -24.89 -4.67 -2.18
C GLU A 42 -24.07 -5.84 -2.77
N LEU A 43 -22.80 -5.96 -2.39
CA LEU A 43 -21.89 -7.01 -2.83
C LEU A 43 -21.81 -8.20 -1.86
N GLY A 44 -22.64 -8.21 -0.82
CA GLY A 44 -22.73 -9.29 0.16
C GLY A 44 -21.71 -9.22 1.30
N TYR A 45 -21.02 -8.09 1.47
CA TYR A 45 -20.17 -7.86 2.64
C TYR A 45 -21.01 -7.38 3.83
N LYS A 46 -20.50 -7.63 5.05
CA LYS A 46 -21.19 -7.26 6.30
C LYS A 46 -21.03 -5.78 6.68
N GLY A 47 -20.18 -5.05 5.97
CA GLY A 47 -19.86 -3.64 6.17
C GLY A 47 -18.78 -3.20 5.19
N GLY A 48 -18.46 -1.91 5.19
CA GLY A 48 -17.40 -1.30 4.40
C GLY A 48 -16.06 -1.91 4.74
N LEU A 49 -15.30 -2.27 3.71
CA LEU A 49 -14.02 -2.94 3.90
C LEU A 49 -12.94 -1.92 4.27
N VAL A 50 -12.06 -2.25 5.21
CA VAL A 50 -10.92 -1.40 5.55
C VAL A 50 -9.91 -1.41 4.40
N SER A 51 -9.31 -0.25 4.12
CA SER A 51 -8.29 -0.12 3.09
C SER A 51 -6.99 -0.85 3.48
N GLY A 52 -6.38 -1.53 2.51
CA GLY A 52 -5.08 -2.18 2.68
C GLY A 52 -3.98 -1.25 3.18
N LEU A 53 -4.09 0.07 2.94
CA LEU A 53 -3.13 1.06 3.46
C LEU A 53 -3.06 1.07 4.99
N VAL A 54 -4.18 0.81 5.68
CA VAL A 54 -4.27 0.77 7.15
C VAL A 54 -3.46 -0.41 7.68
N HIS A 55 -3.50 -1.54 6.97
CA HIS A 55 -2.69 -2.71 7.31
C HIS A 55 -1.20 -2.49 7.02
N ASN A 56 -0.85 -1.72 5.97
CA ASN A 56 0.54 -1.43 5.63
C ASN A 56 1.27 -0.66 6.74
N GLU A 57 0.57 0.22 7.46
CA GLU A 57 1.14 1.02 8.56
C GLU A 57 1.74 0.14 9.66
N GLN A 58 1.15 -1.02 9.96
CA GLN A 58 1.63 -1.97 10.99
C GLN A 58 3.02 -2.55 10.70
N PHE A 59 3.46 -2.54 9.45
CA PHE A 59 4.76 -3.09 9.06
C PHE A 59 5.92 -2.12 9.21
N VAL A 60 5.65 -0.80 9.28
CA VAL A 60 6.69 0.23 9.40
C VAL A 60 7.54 0.07 10.67
N PRO A 61 6.98 -0.03 11.89
CA PRO A 61 7.78 -0.18 13.08
C PRO A 61 8.58 -1.49 13.07
N ILE A 62 8.00 -2.58 12.53
CA ILE A 62 8.68 -3.87 12.37
C ILE A 62 9.87 -3.73 11.42
N ALA A 63 9.69 -3.10 10.25
CA ALA A 63 10.76 -2.94 9.28
C ALA A 63 11.93 -2.10 9.83
N LEU A 64 11.63 -1.01 10.52
CA LEU A 64 12.63 -0.18 11.19
C LEU A 64 13.33 -0.90 12.35
N ASP A 65 12.73 -1.95 12.91
CA ASP A 65 13.35 -2.82 13.91
C ASP A 65 14.29 -3.85 13.33
N LEU A 66 13.91 -4.42 12.19
CA LEU A 66 14.70 -5.46 11.55
C LEU A 66 15.87 -4.87 10.74
N PHE A 67 15.66 -3.73 10.09
CA PHE A 67 16.60 -3.17 9.11
C PHE A 67 17.13 -1.77 9.46
N GLY A 68 16.57 -1.13 10.48
CA GLY A 68 16.92 0.24 10.85
C GLY A 68 16.48 1.29 9.82
N PRO A 69 16.96 2.54 9.96
CA PRO A 69 16.56 3.66 9.07
C PRO A 69 16.89 3.43 7.59
N ALA A 70 17.90 2.61 7.29
CA ALA A 70 18.27 2.23 5.93
C ALA A 70 17.11 1.61 5.14
N TRP A 71 16.11 1.03 5.83
CA TRP A 71 14.90 0.53 5.17
C TRP A 71 14.09 1.63 4.47
N LEU A 72 14.02 2.83 5.06
CA LEU A 72 13.38 3.98 4.41
C LEU A 72 14.25 4.58 3.30
N GLU A 73 15.53 4.21 3.21
CA GLU A 73 16.47 4.74 2.22
C GLU A 73 16.52 3.87 0.96
N CYS A 74 16.60 2.56 1.14
CA CYS A 74 16.77 1.60 0.04
C CYS A 74 15.98 0.29 0.24
N GLY A 75 15.02 0.26 1.16
CA GLY A 75 14.19 -0.91 1.42
C GLY A 75 12.78 -0.78 0.87
N GLY A 76 11.89 -1.60 1.40
CA GLY A 76 10.49 -1.60 0.99
C GLY A 76 9.67 -2.74 1.57
N PHE A 77 8.42 -2.80 1.12
CA PHE A 77 7.51 -3.90 1.40
C PHE A 77 6.77 -4.32 0.14
N SER A 78 6.33 -5.56 0.08
CA SER A 78 5.46 -6.09 -0.97
C SER A 78 4.37 -6.93 -0.33
N LEU A 79 3.14 -6.43 -0.29
CA LEU A 79 2.02 -7.03 0.44
C LEU A 79 0.87 -7.37 -0.52
N ALA A 80 0.36 -8.60 -0.43
CA ALA A 80 -0.83 -9.08 -1.11
C ALA A 80 -1.96 -9.31 -0.10
N TYR A 81 -3.12 -8.73 -0.35
CA TYR A 81 -4.27 -8.80 0.55
C TYR A 81 -5.09 -10.07 0.28
N ARG A 82 -5.49 -10.75 1.36
CA ARG A 82 -6.13 -12.08 1.34
C ARG A 82 -7.54 -12.04 1.87
N THR A 83 -7.70 -11.49 3.06
CA THR A 83 -8.97 -11.45 3.78
C THR A 83 -9.31 -9.99 4.04
N PRO A 84 -10.47 -9.50 3.60
CA PRO A 84 -10.90 -8.17 3.94
C PRO A 84 -11.26 -8.08 5.42
N THR A 85 -11.03 -6.93 6.02
CA THR A 85 -11.38 -6.65 7.41
C THR A 85 -12.45 -5.57 7.48
N LEU A 86 -13.18 -5.54 8.60
CA LEU A 86 -14.19 -4.53 8.88
C LEU A 86 -13.67 -3.50 9.88
N ASP A 87 -14.39 -2.38 10.00
CA ASP A 87 -14.08 -1.35 10.98
C ASP A 87 -14.02 -1.92 12.41
N GLY A 88 -12.96 -1.59 13.13
CA GLY A 88 -12.69 -2.06 14.49
C GLY A 88 -12.17 -3.50 14.60
N GLU A 89 -12.03 -4.24 13.49
CA GLU A 89 -11.53 -5.61 13.55
C GLU A 89 -10.05 -5.62 13.99
N PRO A 90 -9.67 -6.40 15.02
CA PRO A 90 -8.29 -6.49 15.46
C PRO A 90 -7.42 -7.23 14.45
N VAL A 91 -6.30 -6.62 14.08
CA VAL A 91 -5.28 -7.18 13.19
C VAL A 91 -3.91 -7.01 13.84
N GLN A 92 -3.02 -7.98 13.65
CA GLN A 92 -1.64 -7.92 14.10
C GLN A 92 -0.69 -8.25 12.95
N ALA A 93 0.38 -7.47 12.81
CA ALA A 93 1.45 -7.69 11.84
C ALA A 93 2.66 -8.42 12.44
N PHE A 94 3.33 -9.18 11.57
CA PHE A 94 4.45 -10.06 11.88
C PHE A 94 5.46 -10.05 10.74
N ALA A 95 6.72 -10.31 11.06
CA ALA A 95 7.75 -10.66 10.09
C ALA A 95 8.75 -11.64 10.69
N ARG A 96 9.42 -12.42 9.84
CA ARG A 96 10.59 -13.20 10.26
C ARG A 96 11.74 -12.27 10.63
N VAL A 97 12.48 -12.63 11.68
CA VAL A 97 13.74 -11.95 12.01
C VAL A 97 14.77 -12.41 10.98
N PRO A 98 15.45 -11.48 10.27
CA PRO A 98 16.40 -11.85 9.23
C PRO A 98 17.58 -12.60 9.82
N VAL A 99 18.02 -13.67 9.14
CA VAL A 99 19.33 -14.25 9.41
C VAL A 99 20.43 -13.36 8.82
N ALA A 100 21.68 -13.52 9.28
CA ALA A 100 22.78 -12.69 8.80
C ALA A 100 22.93 -12.76 7.27
N GLY A 101 22.86 -11.60 6.61
CA GLY A 101 22.95 -11.47 5.15
C GLY A 101 21.63 -11.62 4.38
N GLU A 102 20.51 -11.88 5.07
CA GLU A 102 19.19 -11.95 4.45
C GLU A 102 18.63 -10.55 4.18
N ALA A 103 18.41 -10.24 2.90
CA ALA A 103 17.93 -8.94 2.44
C ALA A 103 16.40 -8.86 2.29
N GLN A 104 15.68 -9.98 2.45
CA GLN A 104 14.23 -10.04 2.36
C GLN A 104 13.71 -11.07 3.36
N VAL A 105 12.68 -10.72 4.13
CA VAL A 105 12.03 -11.61 5.09
C VAL A 105 10.54 -11.72 4.80
N GLU A 106 9.97 -12.89 5.06
CA GLU A 106 8.52 -13.10 5.05
C GLU A 106 7.87 -12.14 6.06
N ALA A 107 6.77 -11.50 5.65
CA ALA A 107 5.95 -10.66 6.49
C ALA A 107 4.46 -10.95 6.23
N TRP A 108 3.65 -10.85 7.28
CA TRP A 108 2.21 -11.11 7.18
C TRP A 108 1.44 -10.35 8.24
N SER A 109 0.12 -10.26 8.06
CA SER A 109 -0.81 -9.87 9.11
C SER A 109 -1.95 -10.85 9.21
N GLN A 110 -2.55 -10.95 10.40
CA GLN A 110 -3.69 -11.83 10.65
C GLN A 110 -4.69 -11.19 11.61
N ASN A 111 -5.95 -11.62 11.52
CA ASN A 111 -6.98 -11.29 12.48
C ASN A 111 -6.95 -12.24 13.70
N ASP A 112 -7.86 -12.05 14.65
CA ASP A 112 -7.95 -12.88 15.86
C ASP A 112 -8.33 -14.34 15.59
N ALA A 113 -8.94 -14.62 14.44
CA ALA A 113 -9.17 -16.00 13.97
C ALA A 113 -7.92 -16.62 13.32
N SER A 114 -6.77 -15.96 13.39
CA SER A 114 -5.50 -16.35 12.74
C SER A 114 -5.61 -16.48 11.21
N GLN A 115 -6.61 -15.85 10.60
CA GLN A 115 -6.73 -15.80 9.16
C GLN A 115 -5.78 -14.73 8.61
N ARG A 116 -5.04 -15.06 7.56
CA ARG A 116 -4.17 -14.10 6.87
C ARG A 116 -5.00 -12.94 6.32
N VAL A 117 -4.69 -11.73 6.74
CA VAL A 117 -5.23 -10.47 6.20
C VAL A 117 -4.35 -10.03 5.04
N ALA A 118 -3.02 -10.04 5.21
CA ALA A 118 -2.05 -9.83 4.16
C ALA A 118 -0.88 -10.84 4.28
N ASP A 119 -0.33 -11.24 3.14
CA ASP A 119 0.94 -11.97 3.04
C ASP A 119 1.93 -11.14 2.20
N GLY A 120 3.22 -11.26 2.48
CA GLY A 120 4.21 -10.52 1.72
C GLY A 120 5.61 -10.63 2.24
N ALA A 121 6.38 -9.57 2.02
CA ALA A 121 7.76 -9.48 2.46
C ALA A 121 8.15 -8.04 2.82
N LEU A 122 9.11 -7.93 3.74
CA LEU A 122 9.90 -6.72 3.96
C LEU A 122 11.29 -6.94 3.39
N PHE A 123 11.89 -5.92 2.79
CA PHE A 123 13.18 -6.08 2.16
C PHE A 123 14.07 -4.83 2.24
N LEU A 124 15.36 -5.04 2.00
CA LEU A 124 16.41 -4.05 1.83
C LEU A 124 17.12 -4.28 0.48
N GLY A 125 17.41 -3.21 -0.24
CA GLY A 125 18.13 -3.25 -1.51
C GLY A 125 17.32 -3.87 -2.64
N ASP A 126 18.03 -4.34 -3.66
CA ASP A 126 17.42 -4.95 -4.84
C ASP A 126 17.16 -6.43 -4.63
N THR A 127 15.88 -6.80 -4.64
CA THR A 127 15.42 -8.17 -4.50
C THR A 127 14.18 -8.44 -5.32
N GLN A 128 13.99 -9.70 -5.73
CA GLN A 128 12.76 -10.15 -6.36
C GLN A 128 11.66 -10.27 -5.29
N THR A 129 10.56 -9.54 -5.46
CA THR A 129 9.48 -9.49 -4.47
C THR A 129 8.36 -10.49 -4.78
N PRO A 130 7.51 -10.80 -3.79
CA PRO A 130 6.31 -11.61 -4.01
C PRO A 130 5.37 -11.05 -5.09
N LEU A 131 5.13 -9.73 -5.13
CA LEU A 131 4.28 -9.12 -6.15
C LEU A 131 4.93 -9.07 -7.53
N ALA A 132 6.24 -8.81 -7.64
CA ALA A 132 6.93 -8.90 -8.92
C ALA A 132 6.88 -10.35 -9.48
N THR A 133 7.01 -11.35 -8.61
CA THR A 133 6.85 -12.77 -8.99
C THR A 133 5.43 -13.07 -9.45
N ARG A 134 4.42 -12.53 -8.75
CA ARG A 134 3.02 -12.68 -9.13
C ARG A 134 2.70 -12.02 -10.47
N LEU A 135 3.23 -10.83 -10.72
CA LEU A 135 3.11 -10.15 -12.01
C LEU A 135 3.72 -10.99 -13.13
N ALA A 136 4.94 -11.51 -12.94
CA ALA A 136 5.62 -12.33 -13.95
C ALA A 136 4.85 -13.62 -14.28
N ALA A 137 4.12 -14.18 -13.31
CA ALA A 137 3.27 -15.36 -13.50
C ALA A 137 1.86 -15.03 -14.02
N SER A 138 1.51 -13.75 -14.20
CA SER A 138 0.17 -13.35 -14.62
C SER A 138 -0.11 -13.70 -16.08
N GLN A 139 -1.35 -14.11 -16.36
CA GLN A 139 -1.82 -14.43 -17.71
C GLN A 139 -2.48 -13.18 -18.32
N PRO A 140 -2.05 -12.72 -19.51
CA PRO A 140 -2.67 -11.60 -20.18
C PRO A 140 -4.15 -11.86 -20.50
N ALA A 141 -4.99 -10.87 -20.22
CA ALA A 141 -6.39 -10.86 -20.66
C ALA A 141 -6.85 -9.41 -20.85
N GLU A 142 -7.68 -9.17 -21.86
CA GLU A 142 -8.21 -7.83 -22.14
C GLU A 142 -9.39 -7.48 -21.24
N GLY A 143 -10.26 -8.46 -20.96
CA GLY A 143 -11.48 -8.24 -20.20
C GLY A 143 -12.50 -7.35 -20.92
N ARG A 144 -13.62 -7.05 -20.25
CA ARG A 144 -14.63 -6.08 -20.71
C ARG A 144 -14.49 -4.73 -20.04
N ILE A 145 -14.12 -4.70 -18.76
CA ILE A 145 -13.94 -3.49 -17.94
C ILE A 145 -12.66 -2.76 -18.35
N LEU A 146 -11.57 -3.50 -18.61
CA LEU A 146 -10.24 -2.97 -18.95
C LEU A 146 -9.94 -2.97 -20.46
N SER A 147 -10.95 -3.20 -21.31
CA SER A 147 -10.76 -3.33 -22.76
C SER A 147 -10.07 -2.11 -23.37
N ASP A 148 -10.45 -0.92 -22.92
CA ASP A 148 -9.99 0.36 -23.45
C ASP A 148 -8.73 0.88 -22.74
N VAL A 149 -8.19 0.11 -21.78
CA VAL A 149 -6.96 0.46 -21.07
C VAL A 149 -5.75 0.02 -21.89
N ALA A 150 -5.13 0.97 -22.58
CA ALA A 150 -3.84 0.74 -23.24
C ALA A 150 -2.74 0.42 -22.21
N LEU A 151 -1.75 -0.39 -22.62
CA LEU A 151 -0.51 -0.60 -21.87
C LEU A 151 0.49 0.54 -22.15
N GLY A 152 1.31 0.89 -21.15
CA GLY A 152 2.31 1.95 -21.23
C GLY A 152 1.95 3.16 -20.36
N PRO A 153 2.50 4.36 -20.67
CA PRO A 153 2.25 5.57 -19.88
C PRO A 153 0.75 5.86 -19.73
N PHE A 154 0.33 6.12 -18.50
CA PHE A 154 -1.07 6.34 -18.16
C PHE A 154 -1.28 7.73 -17.54
N GLY A 155 -2.12 8.52 -18.21
CA GLY A 155 -2.47 9.87 -17.75
C GLY A 155 -1.31 10.87 -17.84
N PRO A 156 -1.55 12.14 -17.48
CA PRO A 156 -0.48 13.13 -17.42
C PRO A 156 0.43 12.88 -16.22
N GLN A 157 1.70 13.23 -16.39
CA GLN A 157 2.63 13.36 -15.27
C GLN A 157 2.06 14.30 -14.20
N ARG A 158 2.18 13.89 -12.93
CA ARG A 158 1.62 14.65 -11.80
C ARG A 158 2.73 15.30 -10.99
N ARG A 159 2.58 16.59 -10.71
CA ARG A 159 3.42 17.31 -9.75
C ARG A 159 2.64 17.50 -8.45
N LEU A 160 3.19 17.06 -7.34
CA LEU A 160 2.48 16.96 -6.07
C LEU A 160 3.44 17.04 -4.88
N HIS A 161 2.92 17.34 -3.70
CA HIS A 161 3.62 17.23 -2.42
C HIS A 161 2.62 16.77 -1.35
N ALA A 162 3.14 16.22 -0.26
CA ALA A 162 2.36 16.00 0.96
C ALA A 162 2.48 17.24 1.85
N SER A 163 1.36 17.77 2.34
CA SER A 163 1.37 18.90 3.28
C SER A 163 1.55 18.42 4.72
N ALA A 164 2.44 19.08 5.46
CA ALA A 164 2.70 18.82 6.88
C ALA A 164 1.44 19.04 7.73
N ASP A 165 0.70 20.13 7.48
CA ASP A 165 -0.53 20.45 8.19
C ASP A 165 -1.61 19.39 7.96
N VAL A 166 -1.79 18.97 6.71
CA VAL A 166 -2.75 17.90 6.36
C VAL A 166 -2.36 16.58 7.00
N GLN A 167 -1.06 16.26 7.04
CA GLN A 167 -0.55 15.08 7.72
C GLN A 167 -0.71 15.16 9.25
N ALA A 168 -0.55 16.33 9.86
CA ALA A 168 -0.76 16.51 11.29
C ALA A 168 -2.21 16.21 11.72
N LEU A 169 -3.20 16.60 10.90
CA LEU A 169 -4.62 16.28 11.13
C LEU A 169 -4.92 14.78 11.11
N MET A 170 -4.03 14.00 10.51
CA MET A 170 -4.15 12.55 10.35
C MET A 170 -3.61 11.79 11.58
N ARG A 171 -2.83 12.41 12.47
CA ARG A 171 -2.10 11.74 13.57
C ARG A 171 -2.94 10.75 14.39
N SER A 172 -4.15 11.13 14.80
CA SER A 172 -5.01 10.30 15.66
C SER A 172 -5.63 9.09 14.96
N THR A 173 -5.59 9.04 13.64
CA THR A 173 -6.18 7.96 12.82
C THR A 173 -5.13 7.15 12.06
N THR A 174 -3.85 7.40 12.32
CA THR A 174 -2.74 6.60 11.80
C THR A 174 -2.51 5.43 12.77
N THR A 175 -2.52 4.21 12.23
CA THR A 175 -2.46 2.95 12.99
C THR A 175 -1.13 2.79 13.73
N GLU A 176 -0.03 3.14 13.08
CA GLU A 176 1.30 3.22 13.70
C GLU A 176 1.84 4.65 13.54
N PRO A 177 1.51 5.56 14.46
CA PRO A 177 2.06 6.90 14.42
C PRO A 177 3.56 6.84 14.66
N LEU A 178 4.24 7.86 14.19
CA LEU A 178 5.68 7.83 14.11
C LEU A 178 6.21 9.24 14.18
N ASP A 179 7.16 9.52 15.06
CA ASP A 179 7.59 10.90 15.30
C ASP A 179 8.13 11.55 14.03
N TRP A 180 8.85 10.80 13.19
CA TRP A 180 9.33 11.33 11.91
C TRP A 180 8.20 11.67 10.93
N TYR A 181 6.95 11.24 11.13
CA TYR A 181 5.84 11.70 10.31
C TYR A 181 5.36 13.09 10.70
N PHE A 182 5.70 13.61 11.87
CA PHE A 182 5.10 14.84 12.34
C PHE A 182 6.12 15.88 12.79
N ASP A 183 7.33 15.43 13.06
CA ASP A 183 8.46 16.22 13.50
C ASP A 183 9.65 16.04 12.55
N ALA A 184 10.73 16.78 12.77
CA ALA A 184 11.95 16.66 11.98
C ALA A 184 12.49 15.21 12.03
N SER A 185 13.01 14.76 10.89
CA SER A 185 13.56 13.41 10.74
C SER A 185 15.07 13.45 10.48
N PRO A 186 15.78 12.30 10.47
CA PRO A 186 17.17 12.23 10.07
C PRO A 186 17.44 12.77 8.65
N TRP A 187 16.41 12.85 7.81
CA TRP A 187 16.46 13.38 6.45
C TRP A 187 16.05 14.87 6.38
N GLY A 188 15.93 15.55 7.52
CA GLY A 188 15.57 16.97 7.62
C GLY A 188 14.09 17.15 7.94
N ALA A 189 13.26 17.32 6.93
CA ALA A 189 11.81 17.49 7.11
C ALA A 189 11.13 16.21 7.60
N ALA A 190 9.86 16.31 8.01
CA ALA A 190 9.07 15.14 8.34
C ALA A 190 8.90 14.22 7.11
N VAL A 191 8.97 12.93 7.35
CA VAL A 191 8.70 11.86 6.38
C VAL A 191 7.22 11.89 6.02
N ALA A 192 6.90 11.74 4.73
CA ALA A 192 5.54 11.48 4.29
C ALA A 192 5.08 10.12 4.85
N SER A 193 4.06 10.14 5.70
CA SER A 193 3.45 8.92 6.26
C SER A 193 2.96 7.98 5.17
N THR A 194 2.78 6.70 5.48
CA THR A 194 2.21 5.70 4.56
C THR A 194 0.91 6.20 3.91
N ARG A 195 0.04 6.85 4.69
CA ARG A 195 -1.20 7.44 4.18
C ARG A 195 -0.95 8.62 3.22
N SER A 196 -0.05 9.55 3.54
CA SER A 196 0.30 10.65 2.63
C SER A 196 0.94 10.12 1.35
N LEU A 197 1.85 9.15 1.48
CA LEU A 197 2.49 8.48 0.37
C LEU A 197 1.47 7.82 -0.56
N TYR A 198 0.50 7.08 0.00
CA TYR A 198 -0.58 6.48 -0.80
C TYR A 198 -1.40 7.55 -1.51
N ARG A 199 -1.74 8.67 -0.87
CA ARG A 199 -2.48 9.78 -1.53
C ARG A 199 -1.71 10.39 -2.69
N MET A 200 -0.39 10.48 -2.59
CA MET A 200 0.49 10.96 -3.67
C MET A 200 0.57 9.95 -4.83
N LEU A 201 0.67 8.66 -4.52
CA LEU A 201 0.85 7.61 -5.51
C LEU A 201 -0.45 7.10 -6.13
N GLU A 202 -1.60 7.27 -5.47
CA GLU A 202 -2.88 6.74 -5.90
C GLU A 202 -3.16 7.09 -7.38
N PRO A 203 -3.32 6.11 -8.29
CA PRO A 203 -3.49 6.34 -9.71
C PRO A 203 -4.94 6.74 -10.04
N ARG A 204 -5.40 7.90 -9.51
CA ARG A 204 -6.78 8.38 -9.60
C ARG A 204 -7.31 8.53 -11.03
N ALA A 205 -6.42 8.82 -11.98
CA ALA A 205 -6.80 8.91 -13.38
C ALA A 205 -7.28 7.55 -13.90
N VAL A 206 -6.62 6.45 -13.51
CA VAL A 206 -7.00 5.08 -13.90
C VAL A 206 -8.37 4.75 -13.35
N THR A 207 -8.58 5.03 -12.06
CA THR A 207 -9.82 4.65 -11.39
C THR A 207 -11.04 5.41 -11.90
N ARG A 208 -10.86 6.63 -12.42
CA ARG A 208 -11.93 7.42 -13.06
C ARG A 208 -12.20 7.05 -14.50
N ALA A 209 -11.20 6.55 -15.24
CA ALA A 209 -11.32 6.31 -16.67
C ALA A 209 -11.93 4.95 -17.04
N VAL A 210 -11.78 3.94 -16.17
CA VAL A 210 -12.03 2.53 -16.52
C VAL A 210 -13.47 2.08 -16.34
N ASP A 211 -14.03 2.26 -15.14
CA ASP A 211 -15.43 1.94 -14.86
C ASP A 211 -15.86 2.77 -13.65
N PRO A 212 -16.59 3.89 -13.88
CA PRO A 212 -17.03 4.76 -12.79
C PRO A 212 -18.10 4.11 -11.92
N THR A 213 -18.75 3.03 -12.39
CA THR A 213 -19.78 2.29 -11.67
C THR A 213 -19.27 1.01 -11.03
N GLY A 214 -18.09 0.55 -11.46
CA GLY A 214 -17.47 -0.68 -11.01
C GLY A 214 -16.84 -0.54 -9.63
N VAL A 215 -16.97 -1.60 -8.83
CA VAL A 215 -16.28 -1.70 -7.54
C VAL A 215 -14.89 -2.31 -7.75
N ARG A 216 -13.91 -1.70 -7.10
CA ARG A 216 -12.49 -2.07 -7.21
C ARG A 216 -11.86 -2.25 -5.84
N VAL A 217 -10.83 -3.08 -5.79
CA VAL A 217 -10.01 -3.31 -4.60
C VAL A 217 -8.53 -3.27 -4.98
N ASP A 218 -7.71 -2.85 -4.02
CA ASP A 218 -6.28 -3.10 -4.09
C ASP A 218 -6.04 -4.54 -3.65
N ALA A 219 -5.48 -5.35 -4.54
CA ALA A 219 -5.16 -6.75 -4.26
C ALA A 219 -3.70 -6.95 -3.84
N GLY A 220 -2.84 -6.00 -4.18
CA GLY A 220 -1.47 -5.97 -3.71
C GLY A 220 -0.81 -4.62 -3.93
N ILE A 221 0.05 -4.24 -2.99
CA ILE A 221 0.85 -3.01 -3.03
C ILE A 221 2.29 -3.36 -2.66
N GLU A 222 3.21 -2.93 -3.50
CA GLU A 222 4.63 -2.91 -3.23
C GLU A 222 5.14 -1.47 -3.31
N ILE A 223 5.97 -1.12 -2.33
CA ILE A 223 6.70 0.14 -2.27
C ILE A 223 8.19 -0.19 -2.16
N ARG A 224 9.00 0.48 -2.98
CA ARG A 224 10.45 0.43 -2.94
C ARG A 224 11.01 1.84 -2.81
N PHE A 225 11.72 2.12 -1.73
CA PHE A 225 12.52 3.33 -1.56
C PHE A 225 13.85 3.15 -2.30
N SER A 226 14.36 4.23 -2.90
CA SER A 226 15.60 4.20 -3.70
C SER A 226 16.60 5.29 -3.33
N ASP A 227 16.13 6.42 -2.80
CA ASP A 227 16.99 7.55 -2.43
C ASP A 227 16.38 8.33 -1.25
N GLY A 228 16.14 7.62 -0.15
CA GLY A 228 15.51 8.20 1.03
C GLY A 228 13.98 8.14 1.00
N PRO A 229 13.34 8.40 2.16
CA PRO A 229 11.89 8.47 2.21
C PRO A 229 11.39 9.77 1.55
N PRO A 230 10.22 9.74 0.90
CA PRO A 230 9.54 10.97 0.54
C PRO A 230 9.24 11.82 1.78
N LEU A 231 9.39 13.14 1.67
CA LEU A 231 9.23 14.11 2.74
C LEU A 231 8.00 14.99 2.51
N VAL A 232 7.46 15.57 3.57
CA VAL A 232 6.42 16.61 3.46
C VAL A 232 7.03 17.92 2.95
N GLU A 233 6.21 18.75 2.30
CA GLU A 233 6.59 20.05 1.71
C GLU A 233 7.68 19.97 0.62
N VAL A 234 8.03 18.76 0.17
CA VAL A 234 8.90 18.52 -0.98
C VAL A 234 8.05 18.19 -2.19
N GLU A 235 8.31 18.87 -3.30
CA GLU A 235 7.65 18.59 -4.57
C GLU A 235 8.24 17.34 -5.24
N TYR A 236 7.34 16.45 -5.66
CA TYR A 236 7.63 15.26 -6.43
C TYR A 236 6.91 15.27 -7.77
N VAL A 237 7.52 14.59 -8.72
CA VAL A 237 6.96 14.27 -10.02
C VAL A 237 6.66 12.78 -10.05
N VAL A 238 5.41 12.41 -10.33
CA VAL A 238 4.94 11.03 -10.37
C VAL A 238 4.43 10.68 -11.75
N ASP A 239 5.07 9.70 -12.37
CA ASP A 239 4.63 9.04 -13.60
C ASP A 239 3.93 7.72 -13.23
N CYS A 240 2.95 7.32 -14.03
CA CYS A 240 2.25 6.05 -13.87
C CYS A 240 2.17 5.35 -15.22
N GLU A 241 2.32 4.02 -15.21
CA GLU A 241 2.16 3.18 -16.38
C GLU A 241 1.30 1.95 -16.06
N THR A 242 0.52 1.52 -17.05
CA THR A 242 -0.20 0.25 -17.08
C THR A 242 0.72 -0.81 -17.67
N ILE A 243 1.12 -1.78 -16.85
CA ILE A 243 2.18 -2.73 -17.24
C ILE A 243 1.62 -4.07 -17.72
N ALA A 244 0.47 -4.49 -17.19
CA ALA A 244 -0.19 -5.71 -17.60
C ALA A 244 -1.69 -5.66 -17.27
N ARG A 245 -2.47 -6.39 -18.07
CA ARG A 245 -3.89 -6.67 -17.83
C ARG A 245 -4.07 -8.17 -17.71
N GLY A 246 -4.99 -8.60 -16.86
CA GLY A 246 -5.32 -10.00 -16.67
C GLY A 246 -6.72 -10.16 -16.12
N GLU A 247 -7.12 -11.39 -15.84
CA GLU A 247 -8.41 -11.64 -15.21
C GLU A 247 -8.39 -12.89 -14.32
N THR A 248 -9.41 -12.97 -13.49
CA THR A 248 -9.82 -14.18 -12.77
C THR A 248 -11.29 -14.45 -13.10
N ALA A 249 -11.84 -15.54 -12.55
CA ALA A 249 -13.27 -15.81 -12.63
C ALA A 249 -14.13 -14.66 -12.06
N LYS A 250 -13.63 -13.92 -11.06
CA LYS A 250 -14.40 -12.89 -10.34
C LYS A 250 -13.99 -11.46 -10.67
N THR A 251 -12.78 -11.24 -11.18
CA THR A 251 -12.22 -9.89 -11.33
C THR A 251 -11.47 -9.72 -12.63
N GLU A 252 -11.45 -8.50 -13.15
CA GLU A 252 -10.38 -8.06 -14.06
C GLU A 252 -9.25 -7.43 -13.26
N VAL A 253 -8.02 -7.61 -13.72
CA VAL A 253 -6.79 -7.27 -13.00
C VAL A 253 -6.00 -6.27 -13.84
N LEU A 254 -5.63 -5.16 -13.23
CA LEU A 254 -4.73 -4.18 -13.83
C LEU A 254 -3.49 -4.04 -12.95
N TRP A 255 -2.34 -4.22 -13.55
CA TRP A 255 -1.06 -3.95 -12.93
C TRP A 255 -0.59 -2.56 -13.30
N LEU A 256 -0.17 -1.81 -12.29
CA LEU A 256 0.29 -0.43 -12.43
C LEU A 256 1.67 -0.31 -11.82
N ARG A 257 2.57 0.38 -12.52
CA ARG A 257 3.80 0.89 -11.94
C ARG A 257 3.71 2.40 -11.79
N SER A 258 4.21 2.95 -10.70
CA SER A 258 4.38 4.39 -10.52
C SER A 258 5.82 4.68 -10.11
N VAL A 259 6.42 5.69 -10.69
CA VAL A 259 7.78 6.15 -10.37
C VAL A 259 7.68 7.57 -9.85
N MET A 260 8.19 7.78 -8.63
CA MET A 260 8.25 9.07 -7.97
C MET A 260 9.68 9.62 -8.04
N ARG A 261 9.80 10.85 -8.53
CA ARG A 261 11.06 11.59 -8.64
C ARG A 261 11.01 12.86 -7.82
N ASP A 262 12.11 13.17 -7.15
CA ASP A 262 12.29 14.50 -6.56
C ASP A 262 12.27 15.56 -7.67
N ALA A 263 11.40 16.57 -7.56
CA ALA A 263 11.16 17.51 -8.65
C ALA A 263 12.32 18.47 -8.90
N SER A 264 13.23 18.63 -7.93
CA SER A 264 14.37 19.53 -8.03
C SER A 264 15.58 18.87 -8.70
N SER A 265 15.80 17.59 -8.41
CA SER A 265 16.98 16.82 -8.82
C SER A 265 16.70 15.80 -9.92
N GLY A 266 15.43 15.40 -10.12
CA GLY A 266 15.01 14.37 -11.06
C GLY A 266 15.35 12.93 -10.65
N ARG A 267 15.96 12.73 -9.48
CA ARG A 267 16.34 11.40 -8.97
C ARG A 267 15.09 10.61 -8.58
N VAL A 268 15.09 9.31 -8.86
CA VAL A 268 14.03 8.40 -8.41
C VAL A 268 14.17 8.20 -6.91
N VAL A 269 13.13 8.51 -6.17
CA VAL A 269 13.09 8.31 -4.70
C VAL A 269 12.30 7.06 -4.34
N LEU A 270 11.31 6.71 -5.16
CA LEU A 270 10.42 5.59 -4.88
C LEU A 270 9.78 5.02 -6.14
N GLU A 271 9.58 3.70 -6.13
CA GLU A 271 8.74 2.99 -7.09
C GLU A 271 7.60 2.27 -6.36
N GLN A 272 6.42 2.24 -7.00
CA GLN A 272 5.26 1.48 -6.55
C GLN A 272 4.85 0.47 -7.62
N LEU A 273 4.67 -0.78 -7.23
CA LEU A 273 3.95 -1.78 -8.02
C LEU A 273 2.60 -2.06 -7.35
N MET A 274 1.52 -1.99 -8.12
CA MET A 274 0.16 -2.15 -7.59
C MET A 274 -0.65 -3.11 -8.46
N GLU A 275 -1.28 -4.08 -7.81
CA GLU A 275 -2.29 -4.95 -8.41
C GLU A 275 -3.67 -4.42 -8.01
N LYS A 276 -4.39 -3.82 -8.96
CA LYS A 276 -5.79 -3.43 -8.77
C LYS A 276 -6.72 -4.44 -9.41
N ARG A 277 -7.88 -4.66 -8.78
CA ARG A 277 -8.90 -5.59 -9.28
C ARG A 277 -10.26 -4.94 -9.35
N TRP A 278 -10.94 -5.08 -10.48
CA TRP A 278 -12.34 -4.69 -10.65
C TRP A 278 -13.24 -5.92 -10.55
N MET A 279 -14.29 -5.83 -9.74
CA MET A 279 -15.24 -6.93 -9.53
C MET A 279 -16.18 -7.04 -10.73
N LYS A 280 -16.14 -8.17 -11.43
CA LYS A 280 -17.01 -8.45 -12.59
C LYS A 280 -18.48 -8.39 -12.19
N GLY A 281 -18.84 -9.00 -11.06
CA GLY A 281 -20.22 -9.00 -10.55
C GLY A 281 -20.77 -7.62 -10.16
N ALA A 282 -19.90 -6.62 -9.95
CA ALA A 282 -20.33 -5.25 -9.67
C ALA A 282 -20.56 -4.43 -10.94
N SER A 283 -19.87 -4.76 -12.04
CA SER A 283 -19.90 -3.99 -13.28
C SER A 283 -21.14 -4.28 -14.11
N ALA A 284 -21.70 -3.25 -14.75
CA ALA A 284 -22.80 -3.40 -15.71
C ALA A 284 -22.39 -4.20 -16.96
N LEU A 285 -21.09 -4.29 -17.27
CA LEU A 285 -20.55 -4.96 -18.46
C LEU A 285 -20.62 -6.51 -18.38
N TYR A 286 -20.93 -7.04 -17.20
CA TYR A 286 -21.05 -8.48 -16.93
C TYR A 286 -22.48 -8.90 -16.50
N ARG A 287 -23.45 -7.99 -16.59
CA ARG A 287 -24.87 -8.28 -16.33
C ARG A 287 -25.59 -8.69 -17.62
#